data_AF-A0AB38F8Y5-F1
#
_entry.id   AF-A0AB38F8Y5-F1
#
_cell.length_a   1.000
_cell.length_b   1.000
_cell.length_c   1.000
_cell.angle_alpha   90.00
_cell.angle_beta   90.00
_cell.angle_gamma   90.00
#
_symmetry.space_group_name_H-M   'P 1'
#
loop_
_entity.id
_entity.type
_entity.pdbx_description
1 polymer ?
#
loop_
_entity_poly.entity_id
_entity_poly.type
_entity_poly.pdbx_seq_one_letter_code
_entity_poly.pdbx_strand_id
1 'polypeptide(L)'
;MITVLCCRGIGEDLDVNMLTNTTQLLDPARFVVKQVPWEASYGPVPDPGGSAFDKALSEGRTLLLRMISEDPNPVVLLGYSGGAALAGNVAAEVGRGQHPALDVRGVGLIADPLRPASPDLPGWGIAGQRAITGMPVWQIADPLDVICCCPGNSPLRTFADQSAAFSLADPAAWVADLLDRLRTRRWQAVILNWWRPWTVWQQYSEAIDDVNGYLFRGDHTSYWVRLAPGTDRTYCALLADRIGSLPD
;
A
#
# COMPACT_ATOMS: atom_id res chain seq x y z
N MET A 1 2.77 -24.08 -12.81
CA MET A 1 3.10 -23.67 -11.43
C MET A 1 3.52 -22.21 -11.47
N ILE A 2 2.99 -21.38 -10.59
CA ILE A 2 3.28 -19.94 -10.50
C ILE A 2 3.74 -19.64 -9.07
N THR A 3 4.84 -18.91 -8.92
CA THR A 3 5.28 -18.45 -7.60
C THR A 3 4.59 -17.14 -7.24
N VAL A 4 4.05 -17.04 -6.03
CA VAL A 4 3.46 -15.82 -5.46
C VAL A 4 4.44 -15.24 -4.43
N LEU A 5 5.11 -14.14 -4.76
CA LEU A 5 6.04 -13.45 -3.86
C LEU A 5 5.28 -12.38 -3.06
N CYS A 6 5.30 -12.52 -1.73
CA CYS A 6 4.52 -11.68 -0.83
C CYS A 6 5.38 -10.64 -0.10
N CYS A 7 5.13 -9.37 -0.38
CA CYS A 7 5.69 -8.21 0.30
C CYS A 7 4.71 -7.74 1.39
N ARG A 8 4.90 -8.21 2.62
CA ARG A 8 4.08 -7.82 3.79
C ARG A 8 4.10 -6.32 4.07
N GLY A 9 3.12 -5.83 4.82
CA GLY A 9 3.05 -4.47 5.32
C GLY A 9 4.10 -4.16 6.40
N ILE A 10 4.27 -2.88 6.70
CA ILE A 10 5.22 -2.41 7.70
C ILE A 10 4.84 -2.95 9.08
N GLY A 11 5.82 -3.49 9.80
CA GLY A 11 5.62 -4.04 11.14
C GLY A 11 4.82 -5.35 11.22
N GLU A 12 4.39 -5.92 10.09
CA GLU A 12 3.74 -7.23 10.10
C GLU A 12 4.75 -8.37 10.31
N ASP A 13 4.29 -9.48 10.91
CA ASP A 13 5.08 -10.70 11.00
C ASP A 13 5.37 -11.31 9.62
N LEU A 14 6.51 -11.98 9.50
CA LEU A 14 6.89 -12.62 8.24
C LEU A 14 5.97 -13.80 7.90
N ASP A 15 5.56 -14.58 8.89
CA ASP A 15 4.87 -15.86 8.70
C ASP A 15 3.35 -15.69 8.48
N VAL A 16 2.70 -14.87 9.31
CA VAL A 16 1.25 -14.62 9.26
C VAL A 16 1.00 -13.12 9.23
N ASN A 17 0.43 -12.64 8.12
CA ASN A 17 0.20 -11.22 7.87
C ASN A 17 -1.04 -11.00 7.00
N MET A 18 -1.34 -9.76 6.63
CA MET A 18 -2.50 -9.41 5.80
C MET A 18 -2.60 -10.27 4.54
N LEU A 19 -1.47 -10.52 3.86
CA LEU A 19 -1.43 -11.27 2.61
C LEU A 19 -1.74 -12.75 2.81
N THR A 20 -1.53 -13.31 4.00
CA THR A 20 -1.93 -14.68 4.35
C THR A 20 -3.43 -14.91 4.11
N ASN A 21 -4.26 -13.90 4.35
CA ASN A 21 -5.72 -13.98 4.11
C ASN A 21 -6.08 -14.12 2.63
N THR A 22 -5.21 -13.66 1.72
CA THR A 22 -5.35 -13.86 0.27
C THR A 22 -4.75 -15.20 -0.14
N THR A 23 -3.53 -15.48 0.30
CA THR A 23 -2.73 -16.61 -0.20
C THR A 23 -3.25 -17.97 0.25
N GLN A 24 -3.88 -18.05 1.43
CA GLN A 24 -4.50 -19.29 1.92
C GLN A 24 -5.70 -19.75 1.08
N LEU A 25 -6.24 -18.88 0.23
CA LEU A 25 -7.38 -19.17 -0.65
C LEU A 25 -6.94 -19.61 -2.06
N LEU A 26 -5.64 -19.56 -2.36
CA LEU A 26 -5.09 -19.97 -3.66
C LEU A 26 -4.97 -21.49 -3.75
N ASP A 27 -5.18 -22.03 -4.95
CA ASP A 27 -5.01 -23.45 -5.23
C ASP A 27 -3.53 -23.87 -5.12
N PRO A 28 -3.15 -24.71 -4.13
CA PRO A 28 -1.76 -25.11 -3.93
C PRO A 28 -1.22 -26.02 -5.06
N ALA A 29 -2.08 -26.58 -5.91
CA ALA A 29 -1.64 -27.31 -7.09
C ALA A 29 -1.12 -26.37 -8.20
N ARG A 30 -1.51 -25.10 -8.17
CA ARG A 30 -1.17 -24.09 -9.18
C ARG A 30 -0.20 -23.03 -8.69
N PHE A 31 -0.27 -22.70 -7.39
CA PHE A 31 0.50 -21.60 -6.78
C PHE A 31 1.41 -22.08 -5.66
N VAL A 32 2.65 -21.60 -5.66
CA VAL A 32 3.59 -21.72 -4.53
C VAL A 32 3.79 -20.34 -3.92
N VAL A 33 3.50 -20.20 -2.63
CA VAL A 33 3.59 -18.92 -1.92
C VAL A 33 4.95 -18.82 -1.25
N LYS A 34 5.64 -17.67 -1.43
CA LYS A 34 6.89 -17.36 -0.74
C LYS A 34 6.82 -15.96 -0.15
N GLN A 35 7.19 -15.84 1.12
CA GLN A 35 7.33 -14.55 1.78
C GLN A 35 8.63 -13.89 1.34
N VAL A 36 8.59 -12.58 1.09
CA VAL A 36 9.78 -11.78 0.80
C VAL A 36 10.30 -11.24 2.14
N PRO A 37 11.47 -11.68 2.62
CA PRO A 37 12.02 -11.26 3.91
C PRO A 37 12.68 -9.87 3.82
N TRP A 38 11.95 -8.89 3.27
CA TRP A 38 12.39 -7.50 3.28
C TRP A 38 12.20 -6.91 4.67
N GLU A 39 12.83 -5.78 4.97
CA GLU A 39 12.81 -5.23 6.34
C GLU A 39 11.38 -4.90 6.81
N ALA A 40 10.51 -4.42 5.92
CA ALA A 40 9.22 -3.80 6.23
C ALA A 40 9.28 -2.88 7.44
N SER A 41 10.30 -2.03 7.42
CA SER A 41 10.52 -0.99 8.40
C SER A 41 10.28 0.38 7.78
N TYR A 42 10.00 1.31 8.67
CA TYR A 42 9.87 2.73 8.38
C TYR A 42 10.52 3.50 9.54
N GLY A 43 11.85 3.53 9.58
CA GLY A 43 12.59 4.09 10.71
C GLY A 43 12.32 3.29 12.00
N PRO A 44 12.01 3.95 13.15
CA PRO A 44 11.86 3.28 14.44
C PRO A 44 10.81 2.17 14.53
N VAL A 45 10.01 1.96 13.49
CA VAL A 45 9.04 0.87 13.43
C VAL A 45 9.45 -0.16 12.40
N PRO A 46 9.50 -1.46 12.78
CA PRO A 46 9.16 -2.01 14.10
C PRO A 46 10.26 -1.83 15.17
N ASP A 47 11.47 -1.43 14.77
CA ASP A 47 12.65 -1.32 15.64
C ASP A 47 13.17 0.12 15.66
N PRO A 48 13.39 0.75 16.83
CA PRO A 48 14.05 2.05 16.97
C PRO A 48 15.36 2.24 16.20
N GLY A 49 16.07 1.14 15.90
CA GLY A 49 17.27 1.12 15.04
C GLY A 49 17.02 0.80 13.56
N GLY A 50 15.76 0.64 13.15
CA GLY A 50 15.35 0.26 11.80
C GLY A 50 15.72 1.26 10.72
N SER A 51 15.91 0.78 9.50
CA SER A 51 16.26 1.59 8.35
C SER A 51 15.19 2.63 8.03
N ALA A 52 15.61 3.80 7.52
CA ALA A 52 14.70 4.72 6.87
C ALA A 52 13.96 4.00 5.72
N PHE A 53 12.70 4.36 5.50
CA PHE A 53 11.84 3.67 4.52
C PHE A 53 12.43 3.59 3.12
N ASP A 54 13.05 4.66 2.62
CA ASP A 54 13.70 4.63 1.30
C ASP A 54 14.83 3.61 1.23
N LYS A 55 15.57 3.44 2.33
CA LYS A 55 16.60 2.41 2.46
C LYS A 55 15.97 1.01 2.50
N ALA A 56 14.94 0.81 3.33
CA ALA A 56 14.21 -0.45 3.41
C ALA A 56 13.58 -0.85 2.06
N LEU A 57 13.04 0.11 1.30
CA LEU A 57 12.54 -0.10 -0.05
C LEU A 57 13.65 -0.40 -1.05
N SER A 58 14.80 0.27 -0.97
CA SER A 58 15.94 0.04 -1.87
C SER A 58 16.55 -1.36 -1.68
N GLU A 59 16.73 -1.77 -0.42
CA GLU A 59 17.20 -3.11 -0.06
C GLU A 59 16.15 -4.17 -0.41
N GLY A 60 14.88 -3.92 -0.07
CA GLY A 60 13.75 -4.77 -0.42
C GLY A 60 13.61 -4.95 -1.94
N ARG A 61 13.82 -3.89 -2.72
CA ARG A 61 13.82 -3.93 -4.20
C ARG A 61 14.91 -4.86 -4.71
N THR A 62 16.13 -4.71 -4.20
CA THR A 62 17.27 -5.55 -4.59
C THR A 62 17.00 -7.02 -4.29
N LEU A 63 16.48 -7.31 -3.09
CA LEU A 63 16.07 -8.65 -2.69
C LEU A 63 14.96 -9.20 -3.59
N LEU A 64 13.91 -8.42 -3.85
CA LEU A 64 12.77 -8.87 -4.64
C LEU A 64 13.17 -9.17 -6.08
N LEU A 65 13.95 -8.31 -6.73
CA LEU A 65 14.48 -8.57 -8.06
C LEU A 65 15.31 -9.86 -8.12
N ARG A 66 16.16 -10.08 -7.10
CA ARG A 66 16.93 -11.32 -6.96
C ARG A 66 16.00 -12.54 -6.84
N MET A 67 15.01 -12.49 -5.94
CA MET A 67 14.06 -13.59 -5.76
C MET A 67 13.27 -13.91 -7.02
N ILE A 68 12.87 -12.90 -7.81
CA ILE A 68 12.22 -13.13 -9.11
C ILE A 68 13.20 -13.80 -10.08
N SER A 69 14.45 -13.32 -10.15
CA SER A 69 15.45 -13.84 -11.09
C SER A 69 15.90 -15.27 -10.80
N GLU A 70 15.89 -15.67 -9.52
CA GLU A 70 16.30 -16.99 -9.06
C GLU A 70 15.12 -17.99 -9.00
N ASP A 71 13.88 -17.53 -9.21
CA ASP A 71 12.71 -18.40 -9.18
C ASP A 71 12.60 -19.26 -10.44
N PRO A 72 12.38 -20.57 -10.32
CA PRO A 72 12.20 -21.43 -11.49
C PRO A 72 10.81 -21.26 -12.15
N ASN A 73 9.86 -20.58 -11.50
CA ASN A 73 8.51 -20.39 -12.00
C ASN A 73 8.25 -18.94 -12.42
N PRO A 74 7.27 -18.70 -13.30
CA PRO A 74 6.69 -17.38 -13.48
C PRO A 74 6.18 -16.82 -12.15
N VAL A 75 6.32 -15.52 -11.95
CA VAL A 75 6.04 -14.86 -10.66
C VAL A 75 4.82 -13.96 -10.72
N VAL A 76 4.00 -14.01 -9.68
CA VAL A 76 3.02 -12.97 -9.33
C VAL A 76 3.50 -12.26 -8.07
N LEU A 77 3.45 -10.93 -8.09
CA LEU A 77 3.82 -10.11 -6.95
C LEU A 77 2.58 -9.74 -6.14
N LEU A 78 2.63 -9.90 -4.82
CA LEU A 78 1.62 -9.38 -3.90
C LEU A 78 2.25 -8.41 -2.92
N GLY A 79 1.53 -7.34 -2.62
CA GLY A 79 1.96 -6.38 -1.62
C GLY A 79 0.80 -5.80 -0.84
N TYR A 80 1.04 -5.48 0.42
CA TYR A 80 0.11 -4.74 1.28
C TYR A 80 0.78 -3.49 1.87
N SER A 81 0.11 -2.34 1.83
CA SER A 81 0.59 -1.07 2.42
C SER A 81 2.02 -0.72 1.95
N GLY A 82 2.99 -0.57 2.85
CA GLY A 82 4.41 -0.37 2.47
C GLY A 82 4.97 -1.48 1.55
N GLY A 83 4.52 -2.72 1.73
CA GLY A 83 4.85 -3.82 0.82
C GLY A 83 4.19 -3.72 -0.56
N ALA A 84 3.02 -3.07 -0.66
CA ALA A 84 2.41 -2.72 -1.94
C ALA A 84 3.23 -1.64 -2.68
N ALA A 85 3.83 -0.70 -1.94
CA ALA A 85 4.80 0.23 -2.50
C ALA A 85 5.99 -0.54 -3.09
N LEU A 86 6.59 -1.47 -2.33
CA LEU A 86 7.71 -2.30 -2.80
C LEU A 86 7.35 -3.13 -4.05
N ALA A 87 6.33 -3.98 -3.96
CA ALA A 87 5.91 -4.88 -5.03
C ALA A 87 5.54 -4.11 -6.30
N GLY A 88 4.75 -3.05 -6.18
CA GLY A 88 4.33 -2.26 -7.33
C GLY A 88 5.45 -1.43 -7.96
N ASN A 89 6.48 -1.01 -7.20
CA ASN A 89 7.64 -0.32 -7.75
C ASN A 89 8.43 -1.27 -8.66
N VAL A 90 8.70 -2.48 -8.19
CA VAL A 90 9.35 -3.52 -9.00
C VAL A 90 8.49 -3.87 -10.22
N ALA A 91 7.17 -4.05 -10.06
CA ALA A 91 6.27 -4.30 -11.18
C ALA A 91 6.29 -3.17 -12.23
N ALA A 92 6.35 -1.90 -11.80
CA ALA A 92 6.47 -0.76 -12.72
C ALA A 92 7.81 -0.73 -13.48
N GLU A 93 8.91 -1.18 -12.86
CA GLU A 93 10.19 -1.33 -13.55
C GLU A 93 10.15 -2.44 -14.60
N VAL A 94 9.62 -3.61 -14.23
CA VAL A 94 9.43 -4.75 -15.15
C VAL A 94 8.53 -4.36 -16.31
N GLY A 95 7.39 -3.73 -16.04
CA GLY A 95 6.44 -3.26 -17.05
C GLY A 95 7.02 -2.22 -18.03
N ARG A 96 8.00 -1.44 -17.60
CA ARG A 96 8.77 -0.51 -18.46
C ARG A 96 9.90 -1.18 -19.24
N GLY A 97 10.06 -2.50 -19.13
CA GLY A 97 11.11 -3.27 -19.81
C GLY A 97 12.50 -3.09 -19.23
N GLN A 98 12.63 -2.64 -17.97
CA GLN A 98 13.93 -2.45 -17.33
C GLN A 98 14.59 -3.77 -16.91
N HIS A 99 13.78 -4.83 -16.78
CA HIS A 99 14.20 -6.17 -16.40
C HIS A 99 13.63 -7.22 -17.37
N PRO A 100 14.04 -7.21 -18.65
CA PRO A 100 13.38 -8.00 -19.70
C PRO A 100 13.54 -9.53 -19.54
N ALA A 101 14.44 -9.97 -18.67
CA ALA A 101 14.64 -11.39 -18.36
C ALA A 101 13.70 -11.91 -17.25
N LEU A 102 12.98 -11.02 -16.55
CA LEU A 102 12.09 -11.42 -15.45
C LEU A 102 10.70 -11.77 -15.97
N ASP A 103 10.18 -12.91 -15.54
CA ASP A 103 8.85 -13.39 -15.90
C ASP A 103 7.82 -13.05 -14.81
N VAL A 104 7.32 -11.81 -14.82
CA VAL A 104 6.27 -11.35 -13.90
C VAL A 104 4.92 -11.34 -14.62
N ARG A 105 3.99 -12.18 -14.16
CA ARG A 105 2.68 -12.43 -14.78
C ARG A 105 1.57 -11.51 -14.30
N GLY A 106 1.79 -10.79 -13.20
CA GLY A 106 0.82 -9.85 -12.65
C GLY A 106 1.21 -9.36 -11.27
N VAL A 107 0.48 -8.36 -10.80
CA VAL A 107 0.70 -7.76 -9.48
C VAL A 107 -0.62 -7.44 -8.78
N GLY A 108 -0.74 -7.87 -7.53
CA GLY A 108 -1.87 -7.60 -6.65
C GLY A 108 -1.45 -6.70 -5.49
N LEU A 109 -2.11 -5.55 -5.33
CA LEU A 109 -1.71 -4.52 -4.38
C LEU A 109 -2.89 -4.15 -3.48
N ILE A 110 -2.76 -4.45 -2.19
CA ILE A 110 -3.73 -4.07 -1.16
C ILE A 110 -3.25 -2.77 -0.50
N ALA A 111 -4.11 -1.76 -0.44
CA ALA A 111 -3.81 -0.48 0.20
C ALA A 111 -2.53 0.20 -0.34
N ASP A 112 -2.35 0.23 -1.67
CA ASP A 112 -1.16 0.81 -2.31
C ASP A 112 -1.07 2.34 -2.07
N PRO A 113 -0.04 2.86 -1.37
CA PRO A 113 0.14 4.29 -1.16
C PRO A 113 0.48 5.04 -2.45
N LEU A 114 0.75 4.33 -3.55
CA LEU A 114 1.04 4.87 -4.88
C LEU A 114 -0.04 4.50 -5.91
N ARG A 115 -1.24 4.07 -5.46
CA ARG A 115 -2.36 3.74 -6.35
C ARG A 115 -2.68 4.92 -7.28
N PRO A 116 -2.78 4.73 -8.60
CA PRO A 116 -3.20 5.78 -9.51
C PRO A 116 -4.69 6.10 -9.32
N ALA A 117 -5.09 7.33 -9.65
CA ALA A 117 -6.49 7.73 -9.68
C ALA A 117 -7.29 6.85 -10.64
N SER A 118 -8.55 6.55 -10.28
CA SER A 118 -9.48 5.80 -11.12
C SER A 118 -10.89 6.40 -11.02
N PRO A 119 -11.77 6.20 -12.02
CA PRO A 119 -13.14 6.69 -11.95
C PRO A 119 -13.98 6.06 -10.84
N ASP A 120 -13.64 4.83 -10.43
CA ASP A 120 -14.45 4.02 -9.52
C ASP A 120 -14.10 4.21 -8.04
N LEU A 121 -12.98 4.88 -7.73
CA LEU A 121 -12.50 5.09 -6.36
C LEU A 121 -12.18 6.56 -6.11
N PRO A 122 -12.45 7.08 -4.90
CA PRO A 122 -12.08 8.44 -4.56
C PRO A 122 -10.57 8.61 -4.52
N GLY A 123 -10.10 9.78 -4.93
CA GLY A 123 -8.72 10.19 -4.78
C GLY A 123 -7.69 9.24 -5.41
N TRP A 124 -6.51 9.21 -4.80
CA TRP A 124 -5.39 8.34 -5.20
C TRP A 124 -4.44 8.15 -4.01
N GLY A 125 -3.42 7.32 -4.18
CA GLY A 125 -2.43 7.02 -3.15
C GLY A 125 -1.89 8.26 -2.43
N ILE A 126 -1.75 8.18 -1.10
CA ILE A 126 -1.31 9.30 -0.27
C ILE A 126 0.10 9.77 -0.64
N ALA A 127 0.96 8.83 -1.06
CA ALA A 127 2.36 9.09 -1.47
C ALA A 127 2.50 9.42 -2.97
N GLY A 128 1.39 9.62 -3.68
CA GLY A 128 1.38 9.94 -5.10
C GLY A 128 0.79 8.82 -5.96
N GLN A 129 1.24 8.74 -7.20
CA GLN A 129 0.68 7.83 -8.21
C GLN A 129 1.78 7.12 -8.99
N ARG A 130 1.56 5.84 -9.28
CA ARG A 130 2.46 5.01 -10.08
C ARG A 130 1.67 4.23 -11.12
N ALA A 131 2.05 4.41 -12.38
CA ALA A 131 1.55 3.57 -13.47
C ALA A 131 2.33 2.25 -13.53
N ILE A 132 1.62 1.13 -13.64
CA ILE A 132 2.16 -0.20 -13.92
C ILE A 132 1.52 -0.66 -15.23
N THR A 133 2.33 -1.11 -16.17
CA THR A 133 1.91 -1.48 -17.54
C THR A 133 2.52 -2.82 -17.93
N GLY A 134 2.05 -3.42 -19.03
CA GLY A 134 2.63 -4.66 -19.56
C GLY A 134 2.21 -5.94 -18.83
N MET A 135 1.43 -5.85 -17.76
CA MET A 135 0.91 -6.99 -16.99
C MET A 135 -0.46 -6.65 -16.36
N PRO A 136 -1.27 -7.65 -15.97
CA PRO A 136 -2.42 -7.47 -15.10
C PRO A 136 -2.03 -6.80 -13.77
N VAL A 137 -2.82 -5.80 -13.36
CA VAL A 137 -2.67 -5.08 -12.10
C VAL A 137 -3.99 -5.13 -11.36
N TRP A 138 -4.01 -5.70 -10.15
CA TRP A 138 -5.19 -5.71 -9.28
C TRP A 138 -4.97 -4.76 -8.12
N GLN A 139 -5.55 -3.58 -8.22
CA GLN A 139 -5.58 -2.60 -7.14
C GLN A 139 -6.77 -2.91 -6.22
N ILE A 140 -6.47 -3.26 -4.98
CA ILE A 140 -7.43 -3.61 -3.95
C ILE A 140 -7.40 -2.48 -2.92
N ALA A 141 -8.42 -1.65 -2.97
CA ALA A 141 -8.47 -0.40 -2.22
C ALA A 141 -9.85 -0.24 -1.62
N ASP A 142 -9.88 0.00 -0.31
CA ASP A 142 -11.09 0.42 0.36
C ASP A 142 -11.28 1.93 0.15
N PRO A 143 -12.45 2.40 -0.31
CA PRO A 143 -12.72 3.83 -0.45
C PRO A 143 -12.53 4.64 0.85
N LEU A 144 -12.60 3.98 2.01
CA LEU A 144 -12.41 4.59 3.32
C LEU A 144 -10.95 4.58 3.80
N ASP A 145 -10.06 3.88 3.10
CA ASP A 145 -8.64 3.83 3.45
C ASP A 145 -7.88 5.00 2.81
N VAL A 146 -7.58 6.00 3.62
CA VAL A 146 -6.85 7.20 3.19
C VAL A 146 -5.47 6.91 2.61
N ILE A 147 -4.83 5.79 2.95
CA ILE A 147 -3.48 5.47 2.41
C ILE A 147 -3.55 5.29 0.89
N CYS A 148 -4.59 4.63 0.39
CA CYS A 148 -4.76 4.37 -1.06
C CYS A 148 -5.83 5.25 -1.73
N CYS A 149 -6.70 5.91 -0.96
CA CYS A 149 -7.83 6.71 -1.45
C CYS A 149 -7.82 8.15 -0.92
N CYS A 150 -6.64 8.74 -0.69
CA CYS A 150 -6.50 10.10 -0.17
C CYS A 150 -7.14 11.14 -1.12
N PRO A 151 -7.98 12.07 -0.63
CA PRO A 151 -8.49 13.17 -1.45
C PRO A 151 -7.37 14.06 -2.00
N GLY A 152 -7.50 14.54 -3.23
CA GLY A 152 -6.44 15.30 -3.92
C GLY A 152 -6.06 16.63 -3.26
N ASN A 153 -7.00 17.22 -2.53
CA ASN A 153 -6.88 18.44 -1.74
C ASN A 153 -6.68 18.16 -0.24
N SER A 154 -6.45 16.90 0.15
CA SER A 154 -6.26 16.56 1.55
C SER A 154 -4.95 17.13 2.09
N PRO A 155 -4.97 17.83 3.24
CA PRO A 155 -3.75 18.32 3.88
C PRO A 155 -2.81 17.18 4.32
N LEU A 156 -3.30 15.94 4.40
CA LEU A 156 -2.51 14.75 4.75
C LEU A 156 -1.38 14.48 3.76
N ARG A 157 -1.55 14.85 2.48
CA ARG A 157 -0.54 14.66 1.43
C ARG A 157 0.76 15.40 1.76
N THR A 158 0.64 16.65 2.20
CA THR A 158 1.79 17.48 2.57
C THR A 158 2.54 16.96 3.79
N PHE A 159 1.86 16.24 4.70
CA PHE A 159 2.54 15.59 5.83
C PHE A 159 3.18 14.27 5.47
N ALA A 160 2.55 13.46 4.62
CA ALA A 160 3.15 12.24 4.11
C ALA A 160 4.51 12.54 3.42
N ASP A 161 4.60 13.67 2.70
CA ASP A 161 5.85 14.12 2.06
C ASP A 161 6.92 14.61 3.05
N GLN A 162 6.55 15.05 4.27
CA GLN A 162 7.46 15.76 5.19
C GLN A 162 7.87 14.97 6.45
N SER A 163 7.04 14.05 6.94
CA SER A 163 7.23 13.41 8.25
C SER A 163 7.36 11.90 8.21
N ALA A 164 7.53 11.34 7.01
CA ALA A 164 7.26 9.94 6.74
C ALA A 164 7.98 8.99 7.72
N ALA A 165 9.25 9.26 8.07
CA ALA A 165 10.04 8.43 8.99
C ALA A 165 9.62 8.50 10.48
N PHE A 166 9.16 9.67 10.92
CA PHE A 166 8.65 9.86 12.28
C PHE A 166 7.22 9.33 12.43
N SER A 167 6.51 9.18 11.30
CA SER A 167 5.07 8.97 11.29
C SER A 167 4.59 7.59 11.70
N LEU A 168 5.44 6.59 11.50
CA LEU A 168 5.10 5.18 11.71
C LEU A 168 5.83 4.58 12.90
N ALA A 169 6.91 5.21 13.38
CA ALA A 169 7.64 4.93 14.62
C ALA A 169 6.75 4.89 15.86
N ASP A 170 5.84 5.86 15.90
CA ASP A 170 4.80 6.01 16.90
C ASP A 170 3.60 6.58 16.15
N PRO A 171 2.79 5.71 15.51
CA PRO A 171 1.63 6.14 14.75
C PRO A 171 0.68 6.98 15.59
N ALA A 172 0.64 6.73 16.91
CA ALA A 172 -0.18 7.51 17.83
C ALA A 172 0.40 8.91 18.07
N ALA A 173 1.71 9.07 18.27
CA ALA A 173 2.34 10.39 18.43
C ALA A 173 2.39 11.19 17.13
N TRP A 174 2.61 10.53 15.99
CA TRP A 174 2.50 11.16 14.69
C TRP A 174 1.09 11.67 14.44
N VAL A 175 0.08 10.82 14.69
CA VAL A 175 -1.30 11.26 14.56
C VAL A 175 -1.64 12.32 15.60
N ALA A 176 -1.09 12.28 16.82
CA ALA A 176 -1.29 13.35 17.79
C ALA A 176 -0.70 14.69 17.30
N ASP A 177 0.50 14.70 16.71
CA ASP A 177 1.10 15.88 16.08
C ASP A 177 0.31 16.33 14.84
N LEU A 178 -0.14 15.39 14.02
CA LEU A 178 -1.01 15.63 12.87
C LEU A 178 -2.36 16.23 13.28
N LEU A 179 -3.03 15.65 14.26
CA LEU A 179 -4.29 16.15 14.82
C LEU A 179 -4.09 17.49 15.53
N ASP A 180 -2.97 17.70 16.23
CA ASP A 180 -2.63 19.00 16.82
C ASP A 180 -2.47 20.05 15.71
N ARG A 181 -1.73 19.76 14.65
CA ARG A 181 -1.54 20.69 13.52
C ARG A 181 -2.81 20.90 12.68
N LEU A 182 -3.66 19.87 12.55
CA LEU A 182 -5.00 19.98 11.96
C LEU A 182 -5.89 20.89 12.82
N ARG A 183 -5.87 20.72 14.15
CA ARG A 183 -6.67 21.54 15.11
C ARG A 183 -6.16 22.97 15.23
N THR A 184 -4.84 23.16 15.28
CA THR A 184 -4.19 24.45 15.54
C THR A 184 -3.88 25.26 14.27
N ARG A 185 -4.09 24.67 13.08
CA ARG A 185 -3.82 25.28 11.77
C ARG A 185 -2.35 25.74 11.59
N ARG A 186 -1.40 25.11 12.27
CA ARG A 186 0.03 25.42 12.18
C ARG A 186 0.66 24.63 11.02
N TRP A 187 0.82 25.29 9.87
CA TRP A 187 1.35 24.66 8.65
C TRP A 187 2.45 25.48 7.99
N GLN A 188 3.53 24.81 7.57
CA GLN A 188 4.48 25.35 6.58
C GLN A 188 4.09 24.79 5.20
N ALA A 189 3.70 25.71 4.30
CA ALA A 189 3.36 25.49 2.89
C ALA A 189 2.28 24.43 2.55
N VAL A 190 1.02 24.70 2.92
CA VAL A 190 -0.14 24.13 2.22
C VAL A 190 -0.76 25.24 1.38
N ILE A 191 -1.05 24.98 0.09
CA ILE A 191 -1.80 25.89 -0.77
C ILE A 191 -3.28 25.84 -0.35
N LEU A 192 -3.58 26.49 0.77
CA LEU A 192 -4.95 26.67 1.24
C LEU A 192 -5.52 27.92 0.57
N ASN A 193 -6.63 27.75 -0.15
CA ASN A 193 -7.36 28.88 -0.69
C ASN A 193 -8.17 29.54 0.44
N TRP A 194 -7.51 30.39 1.22
CA TRP A 194 -8.09 31.10 2.36
C TRP A 194 -9.25 32.04 1.98
N TRP A 195 -9.47 32.30 0.69
CA TRP A 195 -10.62 33.03 0.17
C TRP A 195 -11.91 32.18 0.16
N ARG A 196 -11.82 30.88 0.46
CA ARG A 196 -12.96 29.94 0.59
C ARG A 196 -12.90 29.19 1.93
N PRO A 197 -13.17 29.86 3.06
CA PRO A 197 -12.98 29.31 4.40
C PRO A 197 -13.84 28.06 4.67
N TRP A 198 -15.02 27.96 4.06
CA TRP A 198 -15.87 26.78 4.17
C TRP A 198 -15.24 25.54 3.53
N THR A 199 -14.65 25.70 2.34
CA THR A 199 -13.97 24.61 1.62
C THR A 199 -12.73 24.14 2.37
N VAL A 200 -12.00 25.07 3.01
CA VAL A 200 -10.89 24.74 3.90
C VAL A 200 -11.39 23.97 5.13
N TRP A 201 -12.49 24.40 5.75
CA TRP A 201 -13.06 23.68 6.90
C TRP A 201 -13.47 22.25 6.54
N GLN A 202 -14.15 22.05 5.40
CA GLN A 202 -14.54 20.72 4.92
C GLN A 202 -13.32 19.81 4.70
N GLN A 203 -12.26 20.31 4.06
CA GLN A 203 -11.02 19.54 3.83
C GLN A 203 -10.35 19.08 5.13
N TYR A 204 -10.35 19.94 6.14
CA TYR A 204 -9.78 19.59 7.46
C TYR A 204 -10.67 18.60 8.21
N SER A 205 -11.99 18.74 8.14
CA SER A 205 -12.91 17.77 8.73
C SER A 205 -12.78 16.39 8.10
N GLU A 206 -12.67 16.32 6.77
CA GLU A 206 -12.44 15.08 6.02
C GLU A 206 -11.09 14.46 6.41
N ALA A 207 -10.00 15.23 6.44
CA ALA A 207 -8.70 14.74 6.86
C ALA A 207 -8.66 14.23 8.32
N ILE A 208 -9.43 14.84 9.23
CA ILE A 208 -9.55 14.33 10.61
C ILE A 208 -10.32 13.01 10.63
N ASP A 209 -11.39 12.89 9.84
CA ASP A 209 -12.15 11.65 9.74
C ASP A 209 -11.31 10.52 9.14
N ASP A 210 -10.56 10.79 8.07
CA ASP A 210 -9.62 9.87 7.43
C ASP A 210 -8.59 9.32 8.44
N VAL A 211 -8.01 10.21 9.24
CA VAL A 211 -7.05 9.85 10.30
C VAL A 211 -7.69 8.99 11.39
N ASN A 212 -8.91 9.34 11.82
CA ASN A 212 -9.64 8.52 12.78
C ASN A 212 -10.00 7.15 12.20
N GLY A 213 -10.29 7.09 10.90
CA GLY A 213 -10.55 5.87 10.17
C GLY A 213 -9.36 4.93 10.16
N TYR A 214 -8.20 5.47 9.81
CA TYR A 214 -6.92 4.79 9.85
C TYR A 214 -6.61 4.24 11.25
N LEU A 215 -6.76 5.06 12.30
CA LEU A 215 -6.36 4.68 13.66
C LEU A 215 -7.33 3.77 14.40
N PHE A 216 -8.63 4.08 14.32
CA PHE A 216 -9.61 3.57 15.28
C PHE A 216 -10.70 2.72 14.63
N ARG A 217 -11.03 2.97 13.36
CA ARG A 217 -12.03 2.17 12.62
C ARG A 217 -11.42 0.95 11.94
N GLY A 218 -10.10 0.91 11.82
CA GLY A 218 -9.39 -0.15 11.11
C GLY A 218 -9.56 -0.07 9.60
N ASP A 219 -9.78 1.14 9.06
CA ASP A 219 -10.01 1.33 7.62
C ASP A 219 -8.82 0.84 6.78
N HIS A 220 -7.60 0.89 7.33
CA HIS A 220 -6.38 0.39 6.68
C HIS A 220 -6.06 -1.09 6.96
N THR A 221 -6.57 -1.67 8.05
CA THR A 221 -6.12 -2.99 8.56
C THR A 221 -7.20 -4.08 8.53
N SER A 222 -8.41 -3.77 8.03
CA SER A 222 -9.56 -4.68 8.08
C SER A 222 -9.93 -5.30 6.73
N TYR A 223 -9.04 -5.27 5.74
CA TYR A 223 -9.27 -5.82 4.39
C TYR A 223 -9.68 -7.30 4.36
N TRP A 224 -9.30 -8.08 5.38
CA TRP A 224 -9.65 -9.50 5.49
C TRP A 224 -11.07 -9.76 6.00
N VAL A 225 -11.73 -8.77 6.63
CA VAL A 225 -13.14 -8.87 7.07
C VAL A 225 -14.10 -7.99 6.28
N ARG A 226 -13.63 -6.85 5.76
CA ARG A 226 -14.48 -5.91 5.03
C ARG A 226 -14.80 -6.46 3.64
N LEU A 227 -16.08 -6.39 3.29
CA LEU A 227 -16.56 -6.78 1.98
C LEU A 227 -16.23 -5.70 0.94
N ALA A 228 -15.74 -6.12 -0.21
CA ALA A 228 -15.54 -5.21 -1.32
C ALA A 228 -16.92 -4.74 -1.85
N PRO A 229 -17.10 -3.44 -2.15
CA PRO A 229 -18.37 -2.88 -2.57
C PRO A 229 -19.01 -3.65 -3.73
N GLY A 230 -20.30 -3.97 -3.60
CA GLY A 230 -21.04 -4.70 -4.62
C GLY A 230 -20.72 -6.19 -4.72
N THR A 231 -20.00 -6.76 -3.74
CA THR A 231 -19.66 -8.19 -3.70
C THR A 231 -19.97 -8.80 -2.33
N ASP A 232 -20.04 -10.13 -2.28
CA ASP A 232 -20.07 -10.94 -1.05
C ASP A 232 -18.67 -11.41 -0.62
N ARG A 233 -17.61 -10.87 -1.24
CA ARG A 233 -16.22 -11.22 -0.98
C ARG A 233 -15.55 -10.17 -0.12
N THR A 234 -14.68 -10.62 0.78
CA THR A 234 -13.72 -9.70 1.43
C THR A 234 -12.71 -9.20 0.40
N TYR A 235 -12.05 -8.07 0.66
CA TYR A 235 -11.03 -7.56 -0.26
C TYR A 235 -9.90 -8.58 -0.52
N CYS A 236 -9.47 -9.31 0.50
CA CYS A 236 -8.48 -10.39 0.35
C CYS A 236 -9.01 -11.56 -0.50
N ALA A 237 -10.27 -11.96 -0.30
CA ALA A 237 -10.89 -13.01 -1.11
C ALA A 237 -11.07 -12.59 -2.58
N LEU A 238 -11.46 -11.33 -2.81
CA LEU A 238 -11.55 -10.75 -4.15
C LEU A 238 -10.20 -10.81 -4.86
N LEU A 239 -9.10 -10.50 -4.17
CA LEU A 239 -7.76 -10.59 -4.75
C LEU A 239 -7.38 -12.04 -5.10
N ALA A 240 -7.71 -12.99 -4.23
CA ALA A 240 -7.46 -14.40 -4.49
C ALA A 240 -8.21 -14.89 -5.74
N ASP A 241 -9.48 -14.51 -5.90
CA ASP A 241 -10.29 -14.83 -7.10
C ASP A 241 -9.63 -14.26 -8.37
N ARG A 242 -9.09 -13.04 -8.32
CA ARG A 242 -8.39 -12.40 -9.45
C ARG A 242 -7.10 -13.13 -9.82
N ILE A 243 -6.27 -13.46 -8.86
CA ILE A 243 -5.02 -14.21 -9.09
C ILE A 243 -5.33 -15.61 -9.61
N GLY A 244 -6.33 -16.29 -9.03
CA GLY A 244 -6.76 -17.62 -9.44
C GLY A 244 -7.27 -17.68 -10.89
N SER A 245 -7.72 -16.54 -11.44
CA SER A 245 -8.16 -16.42 -12.84
C SER A 245 -7.03 -16.28 -13.86
N LEU A 246 -5.77 -16.15 -13.41
CA LEU A 246 -4.63 -16.14 -14.33
C LEU A 246 -4.58 -17.44 -15.16
N PRO A 247 -4.32 -17.34 -16.48
CA PRO A 247 -4.03 -18.50 -17.29
C PRO A 247 -2.70 -19.14 -16.85
N ASP A 248 -2.57 -20.43 -17.12
CA ASP A 248 -1.36 -21.20 -16.82
C ASP A 248 -0.16 -20.77 -17.69
#